data_AF-A0ABD5WD60-F1
#
_entry.id   AF-A0ABD5WD60-F1
#
_cell.length_a   1.000
_cell.length_b   1.000
_cell.length_c   1.000
_cell.angle_alpha   90.00
_cell.angle_beta   90.00
_cell.angle_gamma   90.00
#
_symmetry.space_group_name_H-M   'P 1'
#
loop_
_entity.id
_entity.type
_entity.pdbx_description
1 polymer ?
#
loop_
_entity_poly.entity_id
_entity_poly.type
_entity_poly.pdbx_seq_one_letter_code
_entity_poly.pdbx_strand_id
1 'polypeptide(L)' 'MVGPSITKAERDATNRRLKLGMVLLIGISGGLVSLQVDPTPLEVAAVVGVSLLLGFVLTWFVVRTLREFSPKR' A
#
# COMPACT_ATOMS: atom_id res chain seq x y z
N MET A 1 -1.50 31.62 -13.97
CA MET A 1 -1.49 30.43 -13.08
C MET A 1 -0.05 30.03 -12.88
N VAL A 2 0.42 29.92 -11.64
CA VAL A 2 1.77 29.42 -11.36
C VAL A 2 1.84 27.94 -11.72
N GLY A 3 2.94 27.51 -12.34
CA GLY A 3 3.16 26.10 -12.66
C GLY A 3 3.19 25.23 -11.39
N PRO A 4 3.09 23.90 -11.53
CA PRO A 4 3.15 22.98 -10.39
C PRO A 4 4.44 23.21 -9.59
N SER A 5 4.32 23.40 -8.26
CA SER A 5 5.45 23.58 -7.36
C SER A 5 6.30 22.32 -7.17
N ILE A 6 5.87 21.19 -7.75
CA ILE A 6 6.57 19.90 -7.67
C ILE A 6 6.72 19.35 -9.09
N THR A 7 7.90 18.81 -9.39
CA THR A 7 8.15 18.14 -10.67
C THR A 7 7.38 16.81 -10.76
N LYS A 8 7.10 16.35 -11.98
CA LYS A 8 6.44 15.05 -12.19
C LYS A 8 7.25 13.90 -11.56
N ALA A 9 8.57 13.96 -11.66
CA ALA A 9 9.47 12.95 -11.11
C ALA A 9 9.39 12.88 -9.57
N GLU A 10 9.41 14.02 -8.89
CA GLU A 10 9.26 14.08 -7.42
C GLU A 10 7.91 13.55 -6.96
N ARG A 11 6.84 13.90 -7.68
CA ARG A 11 5.49 13.40 -7.40
C ARG A 11 5.43 11.88 -7.53
N ASP A 12 5.98 11.32 -8.59
CA ASP A 12 5.90 9.89 -8.87
C ASP A 12 6.75 9.08 -7.88
N ALA A 13 7.92 9.60 -7.50
CA ALA A 13 8.74 9.03 -6.42
C ALA A 13 8.01 9.05 -5.07
N THR A 14 7.37 10.18 -4.73
CA THR A 14 6.60 10.32 -3.48
C THR A 14 5.41 9.37 -3.46
N ASN A 15 4.65 9.31 -4.56
CA ASN A 15 3.53 8.37 -4.70
C ASN A 15 3.98 6.91 -4.58
N ARG A 16 5.14 6.54 -5.13
CA ARG A 16 5.69 5.19 -4.99
C ARG A 16 5.99 4.86 -3.53
N ARG A 17 6.62 5.78 -2.80
CA ARG A 17 6.92 5.60 -1.37
C ARG A 17 5.64 5.48 -0.53
N LEU A 18 4.62 6.30 -0.80
CA LEU A 18 3.34 6.23 -0.10
C LEU A 18 2.63 4.88 -0.33
N LYS A 19 2.60 4.39 -1.57
CA LYS A 19 2.04 3.08 -1.89
C LYS A 19 2.77 1.95 -1.17
N LEU A 20 4.10 1.99 -1.16
CA LEU A 20 4.91 1.00 -0.43
C LEU A 20 4.64 1.07 1.08
N GLY A 21 4.58 2.28 1.65
CA GLY A 21 4.26 2.48 3.05
C GLY A 21 2.90 1.91 3.44
N MET A 22 1.87 2.11 2.62
CA MET A 22 0.54 1.52 2.83
C MET A 22 0.58 -0.01 2.87
N VAL A 23 1.21 -0.64 1.87
CA VAL A 23 1.32 -2.10 1.79
C VAL A 23 2.06 -2.65 3.02
N LEU A 24 3.19 -2.04 3.39
CA LEU A 24 3.97 -2.44 4.56
C LEU A 24 3.18 -2.28 5.86
N LEU A 25 2.44 -1.18 6.01
CA LEU A 25 1.64 -0.93 7.21
C LEU A 25 0.56 -2.00 7.38
N ILE A 26 -0.11 -2.40 6.29
CA ILE A 26 -1.10 -3.49 6.31
C ILE A 26 -0.42 -4.83 6.64
N GLY A 27 0.72 -5.13 6.02
CA GLY A 27 1.49 -6.35 6.28
C GLY A 27 1.94 -6.49 7.74
N ILE A 28 2.54 -5.43 8.29
CA ILE A 28 2.99 -5.38 9.69
C ILE A 28 1.78 -5.46 10.63
N SER A 29 0.69 -4.75 10.33
CA SER A 29 -0.52 -4.77 11.15
C SER A 29 -1.12 -6.17 11.22
N GLY A 30 -1.25 -6.88 10.10
CA GLY A 30 -1.74 -8.25 10.08
C GLY A 30 -0.85 -9.22 10.87
N GLY A 31 0.47 -9.07 10.74
CA GLY A 31 1.44 -9.82 11.54
C GLY A 31 1.27 -9.58 13.04
N LEU A 32 1.20 -8.31 13.46
CA LEU A 32 0.99 -7.95 14.87
C LEU A 32 -0.36 -8.46 15.40
N VAL A 33 -1.42 -8.43 14.59
CA VAL A 33 -2.72 -8.97 14.96
C VAL A 33 -2.66 -10.48 15.15
N SER A 34 -1.92 -11.20 14.30
CA SER A 34 -1.79 -12.66 14.42
C SER A 34 -1.18 -13.09 15.76
N LEU A 35 -0.27 -12.30 16.33
CA LEU A 35 0.38 -12.62 17.60
C LEU A 35 -0.60 -12.67 18.80
N GLN A 36 -1.83 -12.17 18.63
CA GLN A 36 -2.85 -12.18 19.68
C GLN A 36 -3.49 -13.56 19.92
N VAL A 37 -3.19 -14.57 19.07
CA VAL A 37 -3.77 -15.92 19.14
C VAL A 37 -2.73 -17.04 19.28
N ASP A 38 -1.56 -16.74 19.86
CA ASP A 38 -0.44 -17.67 20.06
C ASP A 38 -0.07 -18.49 18.80
N PRO A 39 0.18 -17.83 17.65
CA PRO A 39 0.46 -18.51 16.40
C PRO A 39 1.85 -19.14 16.39
N THR A 40 2.02 -20.16 15.55
CA THR A 40 3.36 -20.65 15.21
C THR A 40 4.12 -19.63 14.35
N PRO A 41 5.48 -19.63 14.35
CA PRO A 41 6.25 -18.72 13.51
C PRO A 41 5.93 -18.82 12.01
N LEU A 42 5.56 -20.02 11.55
CA LEU A 42 5.16 -20.26 10.15
C LEU A 42 3.82 -19.57 9.83
N GLU A 43 2.85 -19.62 10.76
CA GLU A 43 1.57 -18.95 10.61
C GLU A 43 1.73 -17.42 10.61
N VAL A 44 2.60 -16.87 11.45
CA VAL A 44 2.91 -15.42 11.42
C VAL A 44 3.46 -15.02 10.05
N ALA A 45 4.42 -15.78 9.51
CA ALA A 45 4.98 -15.51 8.19
C ALA A 45 3.90 -15.60 7.08
N ALA A 46 3.01 -16.58 7.17
CA ALA A 46 1.89 -16.73 6.25
C ALA A 46 0.91 -15.55 6.34
N VAL A 47 0.52 -15.12 7.55
CA VAL A 47 -0.40 -13.99 7.76
C VAL A 47 0.23 -12.69 7.27
N VAL A 48 1.51 -12.45 7.54
CA VAL A 48 2.23 -11.29 6.99
C VAL A 48 2.22 -11.33 5.47
N GLY A 49 2.51 -12.49 4.86
CA GLY A 49 2.46 -12.67 3.41
C GLY A 49 1.09 -12.38 2.82
N VAL A 50 0.03 -12.94 3.40
CA VAL A 50 -1.38 -12.70 2.99
C VAL A 50 -1.75 -11.22 3.16
N SER A 51 -1.35 -10.60 4.26
CA SER A 51 -1.63 -9.19 4.54
C SER A 51 -0.89 -8.25 3.59
N LEU A 52 0.35 -8.56 3.21
CA LEU A 52 1.10 -7.83 2.17
C LEU A 52 0.42 -7.97 0.80
N LEU A 53 -0.01 -9.18 0.42
CA LEU A 53 -0.75 -9.41 -0.81
C LEU A 53 -2.06 -8.61 -0.81
N LEU A 54 -2.82 -8.66 0.28
CA LEU A 54 -4.04 -7.88 0.45
C LEU A 54 -3.77 -6.38 0.34
N GLY A 55 -2.75 -5.88 1.04
CA GLY A 55 -2.36 -4.47 0.97
C GLY A 55 -1.97 -4.03 -0.43
N PHE A 56 -1.25 -4.88 -1.17
CA PHE A 56 -0.90 -4.63 -2.56
C PHE A 56 -2.15 -4.58 -3.46
N VAL A 57 -3.05 -5.57 -3.34
CA VAL A 57 -4.30 -5.65 -4.10
C VAL A 57 -5.18 -4.43 -3.83
N LEU A 58 -5.36 -4.05 -2.56
CA LEU A 58 -6.13 -2.86 -2.17
C LEU A 58 -5.52 -1.58 -2.73
N THR A 59 -4.20 -1.42 -2.60
CA THR A 59 -3.50 -0.24 -3.13
C THR A 59 -3.62 -0.16 -4.65
N TRP A 60 -3.49 -1.30 -5.34
CA TRP A 60 -3.69 -1.40 -6.78
C TRP A 60 -5.13 -1.04 -7.18
N PHE A 61 -6.12 -1.60 -6.48
CA PHE A 61 -7.53 -1.34 -6.71
C PHE A 61 -7.84 0.14 -6.57
N VAL A 62 -7.47 0.77 -5.45
CA VAL A 62 -7.70 2.21 -5.22
C VAL A 62 -7.06 3.06 -6.32
N VAL A 63 -5.80 2.79 -6.67
CA VAL A 63 -5.10 3.56 -7.72
C VAL A 63 -5.76 3.35 -9.08
N ARG A 64 -6.18 2.13 -9.40
CA ARG A 64 -6.89 1.81 -10.64
C ARG A 64 -8.21 2.57 -10.71
N THR A 65 -9.03 2.44 -9.67
CA THR A 65 -10.35 3.09 -9.58
C THR A 65 -10.21 4.60 -9.69
N LEU A 66 -9.27 5.21 -8.96
CA LEU A 66 -9.06 6.66 -9.03
C LEU A 66 -8.59 7.16 -10.41
N ARG A 67 -7.94 6.31 -11.22
CA ARG A 67 -7.59 6.64 -12.61
C ARG A 67 -8.81 6.65 -13.53
N GLU A 68 -9.81 5.81 -13.26
CA GLU A 68 -11.06 5.78 -14.03
C GLU A 68 -11.88 7.05 -13.81
N PHE A 69 -11.86 7.61 -12.59
CA PHE A 69 -12.57 8.85 -12.25
C PHE A 69 -11.73 10.12 -12.39
N SER A 70 -10.43 10.01 -12.64
CA SER A 70 -9.61 11.20 -12.89
C SER A 70 -9.97 11.79 -14.25
N PRO A 71 -10.35 13.08 -14.32
CA PRO A 71 -10.58 13.74 -15.60
C PRO A 71 -9.31 13.63 -16.43
N LYS A 72 -9.43 13.21 -17.70
CA LYS A 72 -8.34 13.25 -18.67
C LYS A 72 -7.87 14.71 -18.74
N ARG A 73 -6.77 15.02 -18.06
CA ARG A 73 -6.08 16.31 -18.14
C ARG A 73 -5.24 16.37 -19.40
#